data_AF-M5RIX7-F1
#
_entry.id   AF-M5RIX7-F1
#
_cell.length_a   1.000
_cell.length_b   1.000
_cell.length_c   1.000
_cell.angle_alpha   90.00
_cell.angle_beta   90.00
_cell.angle_gamma   90.00
#
_symmetry.space_group_name_H-M   'P 1'
#
loop_
_entity.id
_entity.type
_entity.pdbx_description
1 polymer ?
#
loop_
_entity_poly.entity_id
_entity_poly.type
_entity_poly.pdbx_seq_one_letter_code
_entity_poly.pdbx_strand_id
1 'polypeptide(L)'
;MKPGPNENPSPEHSTIERFFAGLSECIFLSKLGVADVQLVDYLSELLLRFVRVESLHRVRRSNGKPATEVFQMVVEADRRVGIARREVHRHIGDFTLFWSGMYPESLRKIQPETSPDGFVDYCRQGKRAYAIAAEIEGGEDRPSCDLLYRLSEQFELCAYGLREVRREIEEGDQGGNLLIT
;
A
#
# COMPACT_ATOMS: atom_id res chain seq x y z
N MET A 1 38.73 7.84 -20.39
CA MET A 1 37.52 7.02 -20.24
C MET A 1 37.56 6.37 -18.86
N LYS A 2 36.69 6.77 -17.93
CA LYS A 2 36.43 5.99 -16.70
C LYS A 2 34.97 5.54 -16.76
N PRO A 3 34.66 4.26 -16.51
CA PRO A 3 33.27 3.81 -16.41
C PRO A 3 32.68 4.33 -15.09
N GLY A 4 31.42 4.77 -15.12
CA GLY A 4 30.65 5.22 -13.96
C GLY A 4 30.33 4.08 -12.99
N PRO A 5 29.90 4.39 -11.76
CA PRO A 5 29.64 3.36 -10.76
C PRO A 5 28.40 2.55 -11.17
N ASN A 6 28.60 1.23 -11.30
CA ASN A 6 27.51 0.26 -11.31
C ASN A 6 26.76 0.37 -9.98
N GLU A 7 25.57 0.95 -10.01
CA GLU A 7 24.57 0.79 -8.96
C GLU A 7 24.03 -0.65 -9.05
N ASN A 8 24.77 -1.60 -8.48
CA ASN A 8 24.17 -2.88 -8.12
C ASN A 8 23.27 -2.63 -6.90
N PRO A 9 21.96 -2.95 -6.94
CA PRO A 9 21.12 -2.88 -5.76
C PRO A 9 21.72 -3.79 -4.68
N SER A 10 21.82 -3.28 -3.45
CA SER A 10 22.36 -4.01 -2.31
C SER A 10 21.61 -5.35 -2.13
N PRO A 11 22.31 -6.47 -1.89
CA PRO A 11 21.74 -7.83 -1.93
C PRO A 11 20.59 -8.07 -0.94
N GLU A 12 20.53 -7.30 0.16
CA GLU A 12 19.43 -7.35 1.12
C GLU A 12 18.10 -6.82 0.54
N HIS A 13 18.15 -5.77 -0.28
CA HIS A 13 16.96 -5.17 -0.88
C HIS A 13 16.30 -6.13 -1.87
N SER A 14 17.10 -6.81 -2.68
CA SER A 14 16.60 -7.82 -3.63
C SER A 14 15.97 -9.04 -2.92
N THR A 15 16.41 -9.35 -1.70
CA THR A 15 15.90 -10.52 -0.96
C THR A 15 14.50 -10.28 -0.41
N ILE A 16 14.27 -9.14 0.23
CA ILE A 16 12.93 -8.80 0.78
C ILE A 16 11.93 -8.51 -0.34
N GLU A 17 12.38 -7.90 -1.44
CA GLU A 17 11.59 -7.69 -2.66
C GLU A 17 11.09 -9.01 -3.24
N ARG A 18 12.01 -9.96 -3.46
CA ARG A 18 11.67 -11.29 -3.98
C ARG A 18 10.79 -12.08 -3.03
N PHE A 19 10.98 -11.92 -1.72
CA PHE A 19 10.14 -12.55 -0.70
C PHE A 19 8.68 -12.07 -0.81
N PHE A 20 8.43 -10.76 -0.80
CA PHE A 20 7.08 -10.23 -0.92
C PHE A 20 6.42 -10.52 -2.26
N ALA A 21 7.19 -10.48 -3.37
CA ALA A 21 6.69 -10.84 -4.68
C ALA A 21 6.21 -12.30 -4.73
N GLY A 22 7.06 -13.25 -4.31
CA GLY A 22 6.71 -14.67 -4.32
C GLY A 22 5.57 -15.01 -3.36
N LEU A 23 5.51 -14.38 -2.20
CA LEU A 23 4.44 -14.63 -1.23
C LEU A 23 3.10 -14.07 -1.71
N SER A 24 3.08 -12.85 -2.25
CA SER A 24 1.88 -12.25 -2.83
C SER A 24 1.39 -13.08 -4.02
N GLU A 25 2.29 -13.47 -4.94
CA GLU A 25 1.94 -14.32 -6.07
C GLU A 25 1.32 -15.64 -5.61
N CYS A 26 1.96 -16.34 -4.67
CA CYS A 26 1.45 -17.59 -4.13
C CYS A 26 0.03 -17.45 -3.57
N ILE A 27 -0.22 -16.43 -2.74
CA ILE A 27 -1.51 -16.22 -2.08
C ILE A 27 -2.59 -15.80 -3.07
N PHE A 28 -2.31 -14.78 -3.89
CA PHE A 28 -3.30 -14.26 -4.82
C PHE A 28 -3.64 -15.29 -5.89
N LEU A 29 -2.65 -15.99 -6.45
CA LEU A 29 -2.88 -16.99 -7.47
C LEU A 29 -3.48 -18.27 -6.90
N SER A 30 -2.87 -18.84 -5.86
CA SER A 30 -3.19 -20.21 -5.40
C SER A 30 -4.33 -20.26 -4.40
N LYS A 31 -4.43 -19.27 -3.50
CA LYS A 31 -5.47 -19.25 -2.44
C LYS A 31 -6.70 -18.46 -2.84
N LEU A 32 -6.53 -17.37 -3.60
CA LEU A 32 -7.62 -16.45 -3.95
C LEU A 32 -8.09 -16.58 -5.42
N GLY A 33 -7.37 -17.32 -6.26
CA GLY A 33 -7.73 -17.50 -7.67
C GLY A 33 -7.59 -16.22 -8.53
N VAL A 34 -6.80 -15.25 -8.07
CA VAL A 34 -6.53 -13.99 -8.77
C VAL A 34 -5.33 -14.18 -9.69
N ALA A 35 -5.59 -14.23 -11.00
CA ALA A 35 -4.56 -14.35 -12.04
C ALA A 35 -4.10 -12.99 -12.61
N ASP A 36 -4.41 -11.90 -11.91
CA ASP A 36 -4.13 -10.53 -12.33
C ASP A 36 -2.70 -10.10 -11.95
N VAL A 37 -1.75 -10.39 -12.84
CA VAL A 37 -0.31 -10.16 -12.59
C VAL A 37 -0.01 -8.71 -12.23
N GLN A 38 -0.57 -7.74 -12.95
CA GLN A 38 -0.32 -6.32 -12.70
C GLN A 38 -0.82 -5.87 -11.32
N LEU A 39 -1.96 -6.41 -10.88
CA LEU A 39 -2.50 -6.13 -9.56
C LEU A 39 -1.63 -6.76 -8.47
N VAL A 40 -1.20 -8.00 -8.63
CA VAL A 40 -0.34 -8.70 -7.67
C VAL A 40 1.04 -8.02 -7.56
N ASP A 41 1.64 -7.61 -8.67
CA ASP A 41 2.90 -6.87 -8.69
C ASP A 41 2.75 -5.55 -7.93
N TYR A 42 1.66 -4.81 -8.19
CA TYR A 42 1.38 -3.56 -7.50
C TYR A 42 1.27 -3.73 -5.98
N LEU A 43 0.59 -4.79 -5.52
CA LEU A 43 0.41 -5.08 -4.11
C LEU A 43 1.73 -5.50 -3.44
N SER A 44 2.56 -6.27 -4.15
CA SER A 44 3.91 -6.63 -3.70
C SER A 44 4.78 -5.39 -3.49
N GLU A 45 4.77 -4.47 -4.46
CA GLU A 45 5.48 -3.20 -4.34
C GLU A 45 4.88 -2.30 -3.25
N LEU A 46 3.55 -2.30 -3.07
CA LEU A 46 2.88 -1.55 -2.00
C LEU A 46 3.38 -2.00 -0.63
N LEU A 47 3.44 -3.31 -0.39
CA LEU A 47 3.98 -3.86 0.85
C LEU A 47 5.42 -3.39 1.09
N LEU A 48 6.27 -3.50 0.07
CA LEU A 48 7.66 -3.04 0.15
C LEU A 48 7.77 -1.55 0.47
N ARG A 49 6.93 -0.71 -0.16
CA ARG A 49 6.90 0.73 0.13
C ARG A 49 6.59 0.98 1.60
N PHE A 50 5.57 0.33 2.14
CA PHE A 50 5.05 0.59 3.49
C PHE A 50 5.86 -0.05 4.63
N VAL A 51 6.65 -1.08 4.34
CA VAL A 51 7.68 -1.56 5.28
C VAL A 51 8.74 -0.49 5.56
N ARG A 52 8.97 0.45 4.63
CA ARG A 52 9.85 1.60 4.85
C ARG A 52 9.05 2.73 5.52
N VAL A 53 9.36 3.05 6.78
CA VAL A 53 8.70 4.10 7.60
C VAL A 53 8.60 5.46 6.89
N GLU A 54 9.51 5.76 5.97
CA GLU A 54 9.52 7.00 5.17
C GLU A 54 8.30 7.13 4.25
N SER A 55 7.74 6.03 3.76
CA SER A 55 6.59 6.03 2.87
C SER A 55 5.30 6.54 3.54
N LEU A 56 5.17 6.35 4.86
CA LEU A 56 4.04 6.81 5.66
C LEU A 56 3.95 8.35 5.74
N HIS A 57 5.06 9.05 5.46
CA HIS A 57 5.16 10.51 5.60
C HIS A 57 5.20 11.25 4.25
N ARG A 58 4.74 10.61 3.16
CA ARG A 58 4.76 11.20 1.80
C ARG A 58 3.83 12.39 1.64
N VAL A 59 2.67 12.41 2.30
CA VAL A 59 1.76 13.56 2.27
C VAL A 59 2.16 14.56 3.35
N ARG A 60 2.34 15.82 2.93
CA ARG A 60 2.69 16.95 3.80
C ARG A 60 1.54 17.93 3.87
N ARG A 61 1.24 18.38 5.09
CA ARG A 61 0.27 19.43 5.38
C ARG A 61 0.81 20.79 4.95
N SER A 62 -0.06 21.79 4.88
CA SER A 62 0.34 23.18 4.55
C SER A 62 1.38 23.79 5.49
N ASN A 63 1.55 23.25 6.70
CA ASN A 63 2.56 23.66 7.68
C ASN A 63 3.87 22.86 7.60
N GLY A 64 4.05 22.02 6.57
CA GLY A 64 5.25 21.20 6.35
C GLY A 64 5.34 19.92 7.17
N LYS A 65 4.44 19.70 8.14
CA LYS A 65 4.42 18.46 8.92
C LYS A 65 3.80 17.30 8.10
N PRO A 66 4.22 16.05 8.31
CA PRO A 66 3.53 14.90 7.73
C PRO A 66 2.05 14.89 8.09
N ALA A 67 1.22 14.46 7.14
CA ALA A 67 -0.14 14.01 7.41
C ALA A 67 -0.04 12.54 7.86
N THR A 68 -0.42 12.28 9.10
CA THR A 68 -0.36 10.93 9.70
C THR A 68 -1.73 10.25 9.75
N GLU A 69 -2.78 10.98 9.38
CA GLU A 69 -4.17 10.57 9.46
C GLU A 69 -4.82 10.70 8.08
N VAL A 70 -5.69 9.75 7.74
CA VAL A 70 -6.41 9.71 6.46
C VAL A 70 -7.25 10.96 6.27
N PHE A 71 -7.93 11.43 7.32
CA PHE A 71 -8.69 12.68 7.29
C PHE A 71 -7.83 13.86 6.80
N GLN A 72 -6.62 13.99 7.35
CA GLN A 72 -5.69 15.07 6.95
C GLN A 72 -5.25 14.91 5.49
N MET A 73 -4.99 13.68 5.05
CA MET A 73 -4.59 13.42 3.66
C MET A 73 -5.70 13.79 2.68
N VAL A 74 -6.97 13.49 3.01
CA VAL A 74 -8.13 13.86 2.18
C VAL A 74 -8.26 15.38 2.05
N VAL A 75 -8.12 16.12 3.15
CA VAL A 75 -8.14 17.59 3.12
C VAL A 75 -7.03 18.15 2.22
N GLU A 76 -5.84 17.56 2.25
CA GLU A 76 -4.74 17.96 1.36
C GLU A 76 -4.95 17.52 -0.10
N ALA A 77 -5.71 16.46 -0.35
CA ALA A 77 -6.06 16.00 -1.70
C ALA A 77 -7.00 16.99 -2.40
N ASP A 78 -8.00 17.50 -1.67
CA ASP A 78 -9.00 18.45 -2.19
C ASP A 78 -8.38 19.79 -2.64
N ARG A 79 -7.18 20.11 -2.16
CA ARG A 79 -6.42 21.33 -2.53
C ARG A 79 -5.56 21.16 -3.78
N ARG A 80 -5.42 19.94 -4.31
CA ARG A 80 -4.52 19.63 -5.41
C ARG A 80 -5.30 19.48 -6.71
N VAL A 81 -4.60 19.63 -7.83
CA VAL A 81 -5.14 19.44 -9.19
C VAL A 81 -4.19 18.60 -10.04
N GLY A 82 -4.72 18.00 -11.10
CA GLY A 82 -3.96 17.20 -12.06
C GLY A 82 -3.16 16.07 -11.41
N ILE A 83 -1.92 15.85 -11.86
CA ILE A 83 -1.03 14.79 -11.38
C ILE A 83 -0.82 14.85 -9.86
N ALA A 84 -0.73 16.04 -9.27
CA ALA A 84 -0.55 16.17 -7.82
C ALA A 84 -1.76 15.65 -7.04
N ARG A 85 -2.97 15.84 -7.56
CA ARG A 85 -4.21 15.30 -6.98
C ARG A 85 -4.24 13.78 -7.11
N ARG A 86 -3.91 13.27 -8.29
CA ARG A 86 -3.80 11.85 -8.58
C ARG A 86 -2.89 11.12 -7.60
N GLU A 87 -1.68 11.64 -7.40
CA GLU A 87 -0.69 10.98 -6.54
C GLU A 87 -1.08 10.99 -5.06
N VAL A 88 -1.77 12.03 -4.58
CA VAL A 88 -2.28 12.03 -3.20
C VAL A 88 -3.43 11.06 -3.04
N HIS A 89 -4.37 10.98 -3.99
CA HIS A 89 -5.45 10.00 -3.91
C HIS A 89 -4.93 8.56 -4.04
N ARG A 90 -3.96 8.31 -4.94
CA ARG A 90 -3.26 7.01 -4.98
C ARG A 90 -2.63 6.69 -3.63
N HIS A 91 -1.94 7.64 -2.99
CA HIS A 91 -1.34 7.42 -1.68
C HIS A 91 -2.38 7.15 -0.59
N ILE A 92 -3.52 7.84 -0.58
CA ILE A 92 -4.63 7.56 0.34
C ILE A 92 -5.15 6.14 0.12
N GLY A 93 -5.31 5.71 -1.14
CA GLY A 93 -5.67 4.35 -1.51
C GLY A 93 -4.66 3.32 -0.99
N ASP A 94 -3.36 3.53 -1.25
CA ASP A 94 -2.29 2.65 -0.78
C ASP A 94 -2.26 2.56 0.75
N PHE A 95 -2.35 3.71 1.43
CA PHE A 95 -2.29 3.80 2.89
C PHE A 95 -3.46 3.06 3.53
N THR A 96 -4.68 3.36 3.08
CA THR A 96 -5.88 2.70 3.61
C THR A 96 -5.88 1.19 3.31
N LEU A 97 -5.42 0.77 2.13
CA LEU A 97 -5.33 -0.64 1.76
C LEU A 97 -4.32 -1.39 2.63
N PHE A 98 -3.13 -0.82 2.82
CA PHE A 98 -2.10 -1.36 3.69
C PHE A 98 -2.62 -1.55 5.12
N TRP A 99 -3.20 -0.52 5.74
CA TRP A 99 -3.70 -0.63 7.11
C TRP A 99 -4.89 -1.59 7.24
N SER A 100 -5.81 -1.61 6.27
CA SER A 100 -6.99 -2.48 6.29
C SER A 100 -6.62 -3.96 6.09
N GLY A 101 -5.55 -4.24 5.36
CA GLY A 101 -5.04 -5.59 5.14
C GLY A 101 -4.09 -6.05 6.24
N MET A 102 -3.03 -5.27 6.49
CA MET A 102 -1.94 -5.65 7.38
C MET A 102 -2.25 -5.40 8.85
N TYR A 103 -3.03 -4.37 9.23
CA TYR A 103 -3.25 -4.05 10.65
C TYR A 103 -4.71 -3.65 10.96
N PRO A 104 -5.70 -4.44 10.55
CA PRO A 104 -7.11 -4.12 10.76
C PRO A 104 -7.49 -4.02 12.24
N GLU A 105 -6.77 -4.71 13.13
CA GLU A 105 -6.99 -4.64 14.57
C GLU A 105 -6.64 -3.26 15.14
N SER A 106 -5.62 -2.61 14.58
CA SER A 106 -5.22 -1.25 14.98
C SER A 106 -6.29 -0.24 14.59
N LEU A 107 -6.93 -0.40 13.43
CA LEU A 107 -8.02 0.47 13.00
C LEU A 107 -9.24 0.39 13.92
N ARG A 108 -9.59 -0.81 14.41
CA ARG A 108 -10.69 -1.00 15.38
C ARG A 108 -10.45 -0.32 16.73
N LYS A 109 -9.20 0.01 17.05
CA LYS A 109 -8.82 0.69 18.30
C LYS A 109 -8.80 2.20 18.17
N ILE A 110 -8.91 2.75 16.95
CA ILE A 110 -8.96 4.20 16.75
C ILE A 110 -10.31 4.70 17.25
N GLN A 111 -10.29 5.66 18.17
CA GLN A 111 -11.49 6.24 18.74
C GLN A 111 -11.59 7.73 18.35
N PRO A 112 -12.80 8.22 18.04
CA PRO A 112 -13.07 9.63 17.72
C PRO A 112 -12.49 10.65 18.70
N GLU A 113 -12.40 10.30 19.98
CA GLU A 113 -11.89 11.16 21.06
C GLU A 113 -10.37 11.36 20.96
N THR A 114 -9.67 10.47 20.26
CA THR A 114 -8.21 10.43 20.17
C THR A 114 -7.67 10.73 18.77
N SER A 115 -8.48 10.49 17.73
CA SER A 115 -8.12 10.80 16.35
C SER A 115 -9.37 11.05 15.49
N PRO A 116 -9.33 12.03 14.56
CA PRO A 116 -10.36 12.21 13.53
C PRO A 116 -10.61 10.96 12.67
N ASP A 117 -9.60 10.09 12.53
CA ASP A 117 -9.73 8.84 11.78
C ASP A 117 -10.69 7.84 12.43
N GLY A 118 -11.09 8.06 13.70
CA GLY A 118 -12.14 7.27 14.36
C GLY A 118 -13.52 7.39 13.71
N PHE A 119 -13.73 8.40 12.84
CA PHE A 119 -14.94 8.54 12.02
C PHE A 119 -14.76 8.05 10.58
N VAL A 120 -13.56 7.61 10.20
CA VAL A 120 -13.23 7.26 8.82
C VAL A 120 -13.43 5.77 8.59
N ASP A 121 -14.26 5.41 7.61
CA ASP A 121 -14.28 4.07 7.05
C ASP A 121 -13.11 3.93 6.05
N TYR A 122 -12.06 3.25 6.46
CA TYR A 122 -10.83 3.09 5.67
C TYR A 122 -11.08 2.36 4.36
N CYS A 123 -11.95 1.34 4.34
CA CYS A 123 -12.27 0.60 3.13
C CYS A 123 -12.99 1.51 2.14
N ARG A 124 -14.05 2.19 2.59
CA ARG A 124 -14.80 3.12 1.74
C ARG A 124 -13.93 4.27 1.24
N GLN A 125 -13.07 4.80 2.11
CA GLN A 125 -12.19 5.91 1.76
C GLN A 125 -11.09 5.48 0.77
N GLY A 126 -10.53 4.28 0.93
CA GLY A 126 -9.53 3.72 0.02
C GLY A 126 -10.07 3.47 -1.38
N LYS A 127 -11.24 2.83 -1.48
CA LYS A 127 -11.98 2.66 -2.74
C LYS A 127 -12.15 3.97 -3.48
N ARG A 128 -12.74 4.94 -2.80
CA ARG A 128 -13.01 6.27 -3.37
C ARG A 128 -11.72 6.95 -3.83
N ALA A 129 -10.64 6.82 -3.06
CA ALA A 129 -9.37 7.44 -3.42
C ALA A 129 -8.76 6.81 -4.68
N TYR A 130 -8.77 5.48 -4.81
CA TYR A 130 -8.32 4.82 -6.04
C TYR A 130 -9.20 5.19 -7.25
N ALA A 131 -10.52 5.24 -7.09
CA ALA A 131 -11.43 5.66 -8.15
C ALA A 131 -11.11 7.08 -8.65
N ILE A 132 -10.94 8.05 -7.75
CA ILE A 132 -10.56 9.42 -8.13
C ILE A 132 -9.19 9.47 -8.82
N ALA A 133 -8.23 8.67 -8.34
CA ALA A 133 -6.91 8.62 -8.97
C ALA A 133 -6.96 8.00 -10.37
N ALA A 134 -7.86 7.04 -10.62
CA ALA A 134 -8.07 6.44 -11.92
C ALA A 134 -8.70 7.40 -12.94
N GLU A 135 -9.41 8.44 -12.50
CA GLU A 135 -9.99 9.46 -13.39
C GLU A 135 -8.95 10.44 -13.98
N ILE A 136 -7.71 10.41 -13.47
CA ILE A 136 -6.66 11.35 -13.84
C ILE A 136 -5.51 10.58 -14.52
N GLU A 137 -5.22 10.92 -15.77
CA GLU A 137 -4.14 10.28 -16.54
C GLU A 137 -2.77 10.49 -15.85
N GLY A 138 -1.98 9.41 -15.74
CA GLY A 138 -0.73 9.39 -14.98
C GLY A 138 0.54 9.50 -15.83
N GLY A 139 0.42 9.23 -17.13
CA GLY A 139 1.55 8.97 -18.01
C GLY A 139 2.16 7.58 -17.77
N GLU A 140 3.19 7.23 -18.55
CA GLU A 140 3.72 5.86 -18.64
C GLU A 140 4.49 5.41 -17.38
N ASP A 141 5.11 6.34 -16.65
CA ASP A 141 5.92 6.01 -15.45
C ASP A 141 5.07 5.75 -14.19
N ARG A 142 3.75 5.74 -14.30
CA ARG A 142 2.81 5.59 -13.18
C ARG A 142 1.86 4.44 -13.45
N PRO A 143 1.27 3.83 -12.39
CA PRO A 143 0.25 2.80 -12.56
C PRO A 143 -0.86 3.29 -13.49
N SER A 144 -1.34 2.44 -14.38
CA SER A 144 -2.41 2.81 -15.31
C SER A 144 -3.71 3.15 -14.57
N CYS A 145 -4.57 3.94 -15.22
CA CYS A 145 -5.92 4.22 -14.71
C CYS A 145 -6.73 2.93 -14.49
N ASP A 146 -6.63 1.97 -15.41
CA ASP A 146 -7.31 0.68 -15.30
C ASP A 146 -6.86 -0.14 -14.08
N LEU A 147 -5.57 -0.12 -13.76
CA LEU A 147 -5.04 -0.77 -12.56
C LEU A 147 -5.59 -0.11 -11.30
N LEU A 148 -5.58 1.22 -11.22
CA LEU A 148 -6.14 1.94 -10.07
C LEU A 148 -7.65 1.72 -9.95
N TYR A 149 -8.38 1.68 -11.06
CA TYR A 149 -9.81 1.36 -11.06
C TYR A 149 -10.08 -0.05 -10.52
N ARG A 150 -9.31 -1.06 -10.96
CA ARG A 150 -9.42 -2.42 -10.42
C ARG A 150 -9.11 -2.48 -8.92
N LEU A 151 -8.11 -1.75 -8.43
CA LEU A 151 -7.82 -1.65 -6.99
C LEU A 151 -8.99 -1.04 -6.20
N SER A 152 -9.73 -0.08 -6.79
CA SER A 152 -10.97 0.42 -6.21
C SER A 152 -12.05 -0.66 -6.14
N GLU A 153 -12.33 -1.34 -7.26
CA GLU A 153 -13.40 -2.33 -7.33
C GLU A 153 -13.13 -3.56 -6.46
N GLN A 154 -11.87 -3.99 -6.40
CA GLN A 154 -11.43 -5.20 -5.70
C GLN A 154 -10.80 -4.91 -4.33
N PHE A 155 -11.05 -3.74 -3.75
CA PHE A 155 -10.33 -3.29 -2.56
C PHE A 155 -10.39 -4.28 -1.39
N GLU A 156 -11.56 -4.82 -1.04
CA GLU A 156 -11.68 -5.77 0.07
C GLU A 156 -11.00 -7.10 -0.23
N LEU A 157 -11.04 -7.56 -1.48
CA LEU A 157 -10.31 -8.76 -1.90
C LEU A 157 -8.81 -8.55 -1.76
N CYS A 158 -8.31 -7.40 -2.19
CA CYS A 158 -6.91 -7.01 -2.02
C CYS A 158 -6.54 -6.93 -0.53
N ALA A 159 -7.35 -6.26 0.29
CA ALA A 159 -7.13 -6.14 1.72
C ALA A 159 -7.12 -7.51 2.41
N TYR A 160 -8.03 -8.40 2.01
CA TYR A 160 -8.06 -9.78 2.50
C TYR A 160 -6.78 -10.54 2.09
N GLY A 161 -6.35 -10.45 0.83
CA GLY A 161 -5.11 -11.08 0.39
C GLY A 161 -3.87 -10.56 1.13
N LEU A 162 -3.79 -9.25 1.40
CA LEU A 162 -2.71 -8.69 2.23
C LEU A 162 -2.74 -9.24 3.67
N ARG A 163 -3.93 -9.51 4.22
CA ARG A 163 -4.04 -10.13 5.54
C ARG A 163 -3.54 -11.57 5.55
N GLU A 164 -3.83 -12.33 4.49
CA GLU A 164 -3.29 -13.67 4.31
C GLU A 164 -1.77 -13.62 4.18
N VAL A 165 -1.21 -12.63 3.44
CA VAL A 165 0.24 -12.40 3.35
C VAL A 165 0.85 -12.20 4.74
N ARG A 166 0.26 -11.31 5.55
CA ARG A 166 0.69 -11.11 6.94
C ARG A 166 0.66 -12.41 7.74
N ARG A 167 -0.41 -13.20 7.63
CA ARG A 167 -0.56 -14.45 8.39
C ARG A 167 0.56 -15.44 8.07
N GLU A 168 0.90 -15.61 6.80
CA GLU A 168 2.00 -16.50 6.41
C GLU A 168 3.37 -16.00 6.93
N ILE A 169 3.58 -14.68 6.98
CA ILE A 169 4.81 -14.09 7.57
C ILE A 169 4.89 -14.42 9.05
N GLU A 170 3.79 -14.24 9.79
CA GLU A 170 3.72 -14.52 11.23
C GLU A 170 3.87 -16.02 11.55
N GLU A 171 3.30 -16.90 10.71
CA GLU A 171 3.44 -18.36 10.83
C GLU A 171 4.88 -18.82 10.51
N GLY A 172 5.50 -18.24 9.48
CA GLY A 172 6.89 -18.55 9.11
C GLY A 172 7.91 -18.14 10.18
N ASP A 173 7.71 -16.99 10.84
CA ASP A 173 8.56 -16.51 11.94
C ASP A 173 8.44 -17.43 13.19
N GLN A 174 7.23 -17.91 13.48
CA GLN A 174 6.99 -18.88 14.56
C GLN A 174 7.61 -20.25 14.28
N GLY A 175 7.57 -20.72 13.02
CA GLY A 175 8.22 -21.97 12.59
C GLY A 175 9.75 -21.92 12.61
N GLY A 176 10.34 -20.75 12.34
CA GLY A 176 11.79 -20.52 12.45
C GLY A 176 12.29 -20.51 13.90
N ASN A 177 11.52 -19.92 14.83
CA ASN A 177 11.87 -19.92 16.26
C ASN A 177 11.73 -21.30 16.93
N LEU A 178 10.88 -22.19 16.43
CA LEU A 178 10.73 -23.54 16.97
C LEU A 178 11.89 -24.50 16.61
N LEU A 179 12.77 -24.09 15.69
CA LEU A 179 13.94 -24.88 15.25
C LEU A 179 15.26 -24.45 15.90
N ILE A 180 15.25 -23.46 16.80
CA ILE A 180 16.44 -22.98 17.53
C ILE A 180 16.26 -23.10 19.06
N THR A 181 15.56 -24.14 19.54
CA THR A 181 15.52 -24.46 20.98
C THR A 181 15.96 -25.89 21.24
#